data_AF-A0AAJ3V924-F1
#
_entry.id   AF-A0AAJ3V924-F1
#
_cell.length_a   1.000
_cell.length_b   1.000
_cell.length_c   1.000
_cell.angle_alpha   90.00
_cell.angle_beta   90.00
_cell.angle_gamma   90.00
#
_symmetry.space_group_name_H-M   'P 1'
#
loop_
_entity.id
_entity.type
_entity.pdbx_description
1 polymer ?
#
loop_
_entity_poly.entity_id
_entity_poly.type
_entity_poly.pdbx_seq_one_letter_code
_entity_poly.pdbx_strand_id
1 'polypeptide(L)'
;MDCTLISKEVATALFSTISSLIPIVIAAYLTYRYAIKKLREESFENIERAKYEAILKAHQSIYKLLRFITDTENDDCILVWEQPKGGGEKTYYFKQANIRKFIKELTEEIYNKGNGIYLSKEVMSLIFKYRTLVHKLLLAKKNNPDEKIMIDKRELAKRMIEIHQSLSIQIRKDINP
;
A
#
# COMPACT_ATOMS: atom_id res chain seq x y z
N MET A 1 58.92 44.12 42.51
CA MET A 1 58.02 42.96 42.33
C MET A 1 57.86 42.77 40.84
N ASP A 2 58.48 41.73 40.30
CA ASP A 2 58.83 41.62 38.89
C ASP A 2 57.61 41.32 38.01
N CYS A 3 57.17 42.34 37.27
CA CYS A 3 56.08 42.27 36.29
C CYS A 3 56.32 41.18 35.21
N THR A 4 57.58 40.81 34.98
CA THR A 4 58.00 39.73 34.06
C THR A 4 57.73 38.32 34.57
N LEU A 5 57.76 38.11 35.90
CA LEU A 5 57.42 36.83 36.54
C LEU A 5 55.91 36.56 36.48
N ILE A 6 55.12 37.59 36.82
CA ILE A 6 53.65 37.55 36.73
C ILE A 6 53.19 37.30 35.29
N SER A 7 53.83 37.94 34.31
CA SER A 7 53.51 37.75 32.88
C SER A 7 53.76 36.33 32.38
N LYS A 8 54.84 35.67 32.84
CA LYS A 8 55.16 34.28 32.48
C LYS A 8 54.18 33.28 33.08
N GLU A 9 53.84 33.43 34.36
CA GLU A 9 52.88 32.55 35.03
C GLU A 9 51.49 32.64 34.40
N VAL A 10 51.02 33.86 34.11
CA VAL A 10 49.75 34.11 33.41
C VAL A 10 49.77 33.50 32.00
N ALA A 11 50.87 33.62 31.26
CA ALA A 11 51.00 33.00 29.94
C ALA A 11 50.93 31.46 30.02
N THR A 12 51.66 30.83 30.96
CA THR A 12 51.61 29.36 31.13
C THR A 12 50.24 28.85 31.53
N ALA A 13 49.49 29.59 32.36
CA ALA A 13 48.13 29.24 32.75
C ALA A 13 47.14 29.38 31.57
N LEU A 14 47.33 30.38 30.70
CA LEU A 14 46.56 30.53 29.47
C LEU A 14 46.84 29.41 28.46
N PHE A 15 48.12 29.03 28.29
CA PHE A 15 48.47 27.91 27.40
C PHE A 15 47.92 26.56 27.90
N SER A 16 47.91 26.30 29.22
CA SER A 16 47.38 25.05 29.78
C SER A 16 45.85 24.97 29.72
N THR A 17 45.16 26.10 29.86
CA THR A 17 43.70 26.17 29.69
C THR A 17 43.29 26.06 28.22
N ILE A 18 44.02 26.69 27.30
CA ILE A 18 43.78 26.53 25.85
C ILE A 18 44.08 25.10 25.40
N SER A 19 45.18 24.49 25.87
CA SER A 19 45.56 23.13 25.47
C SER A 19 44.55 22.08 25.97
N SER A 20 43.92 22.30 27.13
CA SER A 20 42.88 21.43 27.66
C SER A 20 41.51 21.65 27.00
N LEU A 21 41.23 22.84 26.45
CA LEU A 21 39.98 23.13 25.73
C LEU A 21 39.93 22.51 24.33
N ILE A 22 41.07 22.48 23.62
CA ILE A 22 41.17 21.95 22.25
C ILE A 22 40.60 20.52 22.12
N PRO A 23 41.00 19.52 22.93
CA PRO A 23 40.45 18.17 22.83
C PRO A 23 38.95 18.11 23.17
N ILE A 24 38.46 18.96 24.07
CA ILE A 24 37.03 19.05 24.41
C ILE A 24 36.24 19.55 23.21
N VAL A 25 36.71 20.60 22.54
CA VAL A 25 36.05 21.16 21.34
C VAL A 25 36.09 20.16 20.19
N ILE A 26 37.21 19.46 19.98
CA ILE A 26 37.32 18.42 18.95
C ILE A 26 36.36 17.26 19.25
N ALA A 27 36.32 16.77 20.50
CA ALA A 27 35.41 15.71 20.90
C ALA A 27 33.94 16.14 20.72
N ALA A 28 33.57 17.33 21.18
CA ALA A 28 32.23 17.89 21.00
C ALA A 28 31.85 18.01 19.52
N TYR A 29 32.77 18.49 18.66
CA TYR A 29 32.56 18.58 17.22
C TYR A 29 32.38 17.21 16.57
N LEU A 30 33.23 16.22 16.91
CA LEU A 30 33.13 14.86 16.39
C LEU A 30 31.83 14.17 16.84
N THR A 31 31.46 14.29 18.11
CA THR A 31 30.20 13.77 18.64
C THR A 31 29.01 14.42 17.96
N TYR A 32 29.02 15.74 17.76
CA TYR A 32 27.98 16.44 17.02
C TYR A 32 27.85 15.94 15.57
N ARG A 33 28.97 15.82 14.85
CA ARG A 33 28.99 15.30 13.47
C ARG A 33 28.49 13.86 13.40
N TYR A 34 28.87 13.01 14.35
CA TYR A 34 28.41 11.64 14.43
C TYR A 34 26.91 11.54 14.74
N ALA A 35 26.41 12.33 15.69
CA ALA A 35 24.99 12.39 16.02
C ALA A 35 24.14 12.82 14.82
N ILE A 36 24.56 13.86 14.08
CA ILE A 36 23.88 14.29 12.86
C ILE A 36 23.91 13.20 11.79
N LYS A 37 25.04 12.50 11.61
CA LYS A 37 25.13 11.39 10.67
C LYS A 37 24.18 10.25 11.04
N LYS A 38 24.13 9.87 12.32
CA LYS A 38 23.26 8.83 12.85
C LYS A 38 21.78 9.17 12.68
N LEU A 39 21.37 10.39 13.05
CA LEU A 39 19.99 10.86 12.87
C LEU A 39 19.59 10.87 11.39
N ARG A 40 20.53 11.19 10.49
CA ARG A 40 20.29 11.15 9.06
C ARG A 40 20.07 9.72 8.57
N GLU A 41 20.91 8.77 8.98
CA GLU A 41 20.75 7.35 8.66
C GLU A 41 19.41 6.81 9.19
N GLU A 42 19.09 7.06 10.46
CA GLU A 42 17.79 6.69 11.06
C GLU A 42 16.61 7.32 10.31
N SER A 43 16.73 8.58 9.87
CA SER A 43 15.67 9.24 9.10
C SER A 43 15.45 8.57 7.74
N PHE A 44 16.53 8.15 7.06
CA PHE A 44 16.43 7.45 5.79
C PHE A 44 15.81 6.06 5.97
N GLU A 45 16.27 5.30 6.97
CA GLU A 45 15.69 3.98 7.29
C GLU A 45 14.21 4.08 7.66
N ASN A 46 13.82 5.09 8.43
CA ASN A 46 12.42 5.32 8.80
C ASN A 46 11.56 5.67 7.59
N ILE A 47 12.06 6.50 6.66
CA ILE A 47 11.35 6.82 5.40
C ILE A 47 11.19 5.56 4.55
N GLU A 48 12.25 4.75 4.44
CA GLU A 48 12.24 3.52 3.69
C GLU A 48 11.25 2.51 4.28
N ARG A 49 11.29 2.30 5.61
CA ARG A 49 10.31 1.46 6.31
C ARG A 49 8.88 1.95 6.12
N ALA A 50 8.62 3.25 6.29
CA ALA A 50 7.30 3.83 6.09
C ALA A 50 6.80 3.63 4.64
N LYS A 51 7.69 3.72 3.65
CA LYS A 51 7.38 3.43 2.25
C LYS A 51 7.02 1.95 2.06
N TYR A 52 7.80 1.03 2.62
CA TYR A 52 7.50 -0.40 2.56
C TYR A 52 6.17 -0.75 3.24
N GLU A 53 5.90 -0.18 4.41
CA GLU A 53 4.63 -0.36 5.12
C GLU A 53 3.44 0.17 4.31
N ALA A 54 3.59 1.32 3.65
CA ALA A 54 2.55 1.87 2.78
C ALA A 54 2.28 0.97 1.57
N ILE A 55 3.33 0.43 0.95
CA ILE A 55 3.21 -0.54 -0.15
C ILE A 55 2.49 -1.80 0.32
N LEU A 56 2.90 -2.37 1.46
CA LEU A 56 2.28 -3.58 2.00
C LEU A 56 0.80 -3.34 2.31
N LYS A 57 0.47 -2.21 2.95
CA LYS A 57 -0.91 -1.81 3.26
C LYS A 57 -1.75 -1.66 2.01
N ALA A 58 -1.21 -1.08 0.93
CA ALA A 58 -1.92 -0.95 -0.33
C ALA A 58 -2.27 -2.31 -0.95
N HIS A 59 -1.31 -3.24 -0.96
CA HIS A 59 -1.54 -4.59 -1.47
C HIS A 59 -2.54 -5.37 -0.60
N GLN A 60 -2.48 -5.22 0.73
CA GLN A 60 -3.48 -5.79 1.64
C GLN A 60 -4.89 -5.24 1.37
N SER A 61 -5.02 -3.94 1.15
CA SER A 61 -6.30 -3.30 0.78
C SER A 61 -6.87 -3.87 -0.52
N ILE A 62 -6.03 -4.12 -1.54
CA ILE A 62 -6.49 -4.79 -2.77
C ILE A 62 -6.84 -6.25 -2.53
N TYR A 63 -6.04 -6.98 -1.75
CA TYR A 63 -6.31 -8.37 -1.42
C TYR A 63 -7.69 -8.55 -0.75
N LYS A 64 -8.04 -7.64 0.16
CA LYS A 64 -9.38 -7.59 0.78
C LYS A 64 -10.50 -7.47 -0.26
N LEU A 65 -10.29 -6.68 -1.33
CA LEU A 65 -11.29 -6.50 -2.39
C LEU A 65 -11.49 -7.75 -3.25
N LEU A 66 -10.54 -8.70 -3.27
CA LEU A 66 -10.67 -9.94 -4.04
C LEU A 66 -11.87 -10.78 -3.61
N ARG A 67 -12.35 -10.65 -2.36
CA ARG A 67 -13.57 -11.32 -1.88
C ARG A 67 -14.81 -11.03 -2.73
N PHE A 68 -14.88 -9.85 -3.33
CA PHE A 68 -15.98 -9.45 -4.23
C PHE A 68 -15.82 -10.05 -5.63
N ILE A 69 -14.58 -10.28 -6.06
CA ILE A 69 -14.20 -10.56 -7.44
C ILE A 69 -14.07 -12.07 -7.68
N THR A 70 -13.82 -12.84 -6.63
CA THR A 70 -13.69 -14.30 -6.68
C THR A 70 -14.94 -14.99 -7.22
N ASP A 71 -14.71 -16.14 -7.86
CA ASP A 71 -15.71 -17.09 -8.33
C ASP A 71 -16.02 -18.20 -7.32
N THR A 72 -15.33 -18.17 -6.17
CA THR A 72 -15.65 -18.99 -5.00
C THR A 72 -16.76 -18.33 -4.20
N GLU A 73 -17.82 -19.09 -3.94
CA GLU A 73 -19.02 -18.58 -3.30
C GLU A 73 -18.72 -18.07 -1.88
N ASN A 74 -19.10 -16.83 -1.61
CA ASN A 74 -19.06 -16.18 -0.30
C ASN A 74 -20.13 -15.09 -0.25
N ASP A 75 -20.40 -14.53 0.93
CA ASP A 75 -21.49 -13.55 1.10
C ASP A 75 -21.30 -12.28 0.26
N ASP A 76 -20.05 -11.86 0.08
CA ASP A 76 -19.65 -10.65 -0.64
C ASP A 76 -19.41 -10.87 -2.14
N CYS A 77 -19.45 -12.12 -2.64
CA CYS A 77 -19.10 -12.39 -4.03
C CYS A 77 -20.10 -11.71 -4.99
N ILE A 78 -19.57 -11.04 -6.02
CA ILE A 78 -20.43 -10.45 -7.06
C ILE A 78 -20.90 -11.53 -7.99
N LEU A 79 -19.99 -12.40 -8.45
CA LEU A 79 -20.27 -13.49 -9.37
C LEU A 79 -20.69 -14.72 -8.59
N VAL A 80 -21.84 -15.27 -8.94
CA VAL A 80 -22.38 -16.51 -8.38
C VAL A 80 -22.71 -17.45 -9.53
N TRP A 81 -22.66 -18.75 -9.31
CA TRP A 81 -23.00 -19.72 -10.33
C TRP A 81 -23.83 -20.86 -9.75
N GLU A 82 -24.68 -21.44 -10.59
CA GLU A 82 -25.43 -22.65 -10.28
C GLU A 82 -25.08 -23.71 -11.31
N GLN A 83 -24.91 -24.96 -10.85
CA GLN A 83 -24.70 -26.11 -11.71
C GLN A 83 -25.85 -27.11 -11.52
N PRO A 84 -26.47 -27.61 -12.60
CA PRO A 84 -27.55 -28.60 -12.50
C PRO A 84 -27.09 -29.89 -11.79
N LYS A 85 -27.98 -30.48 -10.98
CA LYS A 85 -27.77 -31.81 -10.38
C LYS A 85 -27.77 -32.85 -11.51
N GLY A 86 -26.60 -33.42 -11.81
CA GLY A 86 -26.41 -34.35 -12.93
C GLY A 86 -25.23 -34.02 -13.83
N GLY A 87 -24.55 -32.89 -13.59
CA GLY A 87 -23.49 -32.42 -14.47
C GLY A 87 -24.08 -31.66 -15.65
N GLY A 88 -23.57 -30.46 -15.87
CA GLY A 88 -24.09 -29.53 -16.87
C GLY A 88 -23.31 -28.23 -16.84
N GLU A 89 -23.57 -27.36 -17.82
CA GLU A 89 -22.92 -26.06 -17.88
C GLU A 89 -23.37 -25.16 -16.74
N LYS A 90 -22.43 -24.37 -16.21
CA LYS A 90 -22.71 -23.39 -15.15
C LYS A 90 -23.55 -22.23 -15.70
N THR A 91 -24.62 -21.90 -14.99
CA THR A 91 -25.36 -20.65 -15.20
C THR A 91 -24.81 -19.60 -14.24
N TYR A 92 -24.43 -18.45 -14.78
CA TYR A 92 -23.81 -17.37 -14.00
C TYR A 92 -24.81 -16.27 -13.67
N TYR A 93 -24.69 -15.74 -12.47
CA TYR A 93 -25.50 -14.66 -11.93
C TYR A 93 -24.61 -13.60 -11.30
N PHE A 94 -25.15 -12.40 -11.12
CA PHE A 94 -24.52 -11.37 -10.31
C PHE A 94 -25.45 -10.79 -9.25
N LYS A 95 -24.88 -10.38 -8.12
CA LYS A 95 -25.60 -9.71 -7.03
C LYS A 95 -25.45 -8.20 -7.10
N GLN A 96 -26.55 -7.45 -7.30
CA GLN A 96 -26.47 -5.98 -7.42
C GLN A 96 -25.93 -5.29 -6.17
N ALA A 97 -26.37 -5.72 -4.99
CA ALA A 97 -25.96 -5.14 -3.71
C ALA A 97 -24.44 -5.24 -3.54
N ASN A 98 -23.86 -6.38 -3.90
CA ASN A 98 -22.42 -6.64 -3.79
C ASN A 98 -21.61 -5.78 -4.76
N ILE A 99 -22.13 -5.48 -5.97
CA ILE A 99 -21.49 -4.52 -6.89
C ILE A 99 -21.42 -3.13 -6.26
N ARG A 100 -22.52 -2.66 -5.65
CA ARG A 100 -22.56 -1.33 -5.00
C ARG A 100 -21.59 -1.27 -3.83
N LYS A 101 -21.55 -2.34 -3.01
CA LYS A 101 -20.61 -2.47 -1.89
C LYS A 101 -19.16 -2.47 -2.38
N PHE A 102 -18.85 -3.25 -3.41
CA PHE A 102 -17.53 -3.28 -4.04
C PHE A 102 -17.11 -1.91 -4.56
N ILE A 103 -17.95 -1.19 -5.31
CA ILE A 103 -17.60 0.15 -5.82
C ILE A 103 -17.32 1.12 -4.67
N LYS A 104 -18.13 1.10 -3.60
CA LYS A 104 -17.93 1.94 -2.42
C LYS A 104 -16.60 1.62 -1.73
N GLU A 105 -16.32 0.35 -1.44
CA GLU A 105 -15.07 -0.06 -0.80
C GLU A 105 -13.85 0.17 -1.70
N LEU A 106 -13.97 -0.04 -3.01
CA LEU A 106 -12.92 0.26 -3.97
C LEU A 106 -12.54 1.74 -3.94
N THR A 107 -13.53 2.63 -3.94
CA THR A 107 -13.29 4.08 -3.87
C THR A 107 -12.63 4.48 -2.56
N GLU A 108 -13.11 3.93 -1.44
CA GLU A 108 -12.56 4.17 -0.10
C GLU A 108 -11.09 3.73 -0.02
N GLU A 109 -10.79 2.50 -0.43
CA GLU A 109 -9.45 1.94 -0.32
C GLU A 109 -8.46 2.61 -1.29
N ILE A 110 -8.86 2.89 -2.55
CA ILE A 110 -7.95 3.44 -3.54
C ILE A 110 -7.75 4.95 -3.37
N TYR A 111 -8.85 5.71 -3.25
CA TYR A 111 -8.79 7.18 -3.32
C TYR A 111 -8.77 7.82 -1.94
N ASN A 112 -9.69 7.45 -1.04
CA ASN A 112 -9.79 8.11 0.27
C ASN A 112 -8.59 7.79 1.16
N LYS A 113 -8.15 6.52 1.15
CA LYS A 113 -6.96 6.08 1.90
C LYS A 113 -5.64 6.25 1.11
N GLY A 114 -5.71 6.63 -0.16
CA GLY A 114 -4.53 6.88 -1.00
C GLY A 114 -3.72 5.63 -1.39
N ASN A 115 -4.23 4.41 -1.15
CA ASN A 115 -3.48 3.19 -1.46
C ASN A 115 -3.18 3.04 -2.96
N GLY A 116 -3.99 3.66 -3.83
CA GLY A 116 -3.79 3.62 -5.28
C GLY A 116 -2.42 4.08 -5.77
N ILE A 117 -1.75 4.95 -5.00
CA ILE A 117 -0.42 5.51 -5.37
C ILE A 117 0.68 4.44 -5.28
N TYR A 118 0.50 3.43 -4.44
CA TYR A 118 1.49 2.40 -4.15
C TYR A 118 1.26 1.08 -4.89
N LEU A 119 0.29 1.04 -5.80
CA LEU A 119 -0.05 -0.12 -6.60
C LEU A 119 0.59 -0.05 -7.99
N SER A 120 0.95 -1.21 -8.54
CA SER A 120 1.43 -1.32 -9.91
C SER A 120 0.35 -0.89 -10.92
N LYS A 121 0.80 -0.46 -12.10
CA LYS A 121 -0.11 -0.07 -13.19
C LYS A 121 -0.97 -1.25 -13.64
N GLU A 122 -0.41 -2.46 -13.55
CA GLU A 122 -1.03 -3.73 -13.89
C GLU A 122 -2.20 -4.03 -12.96
N VAL A 123 -2.00 -3.95 -11.63
CA VAL A 123 -3.06 -4.13 -10.63
C VAL A 123 -4.16 -3.08 -10.82
N MET A 124 -3.79 -1.81 -10.97
CA MET A 124 -4.74 -0.71 -11.17
C MET A 124 -5.56 -0.89 -12.46
N SER A 125 -4.92 -1.31 -13.55
CA SER A 125 -5.57 -1.59 -14.83
C SER A 125 -6.60 -2.73 -14.69
N LEU A 126 -6.23 -3.83 -14.04
CA LEU A 126 -7.11 -4.98 -13.84
C LEU A 126 -8.31 -4.63 -12.96
N ILE A 127 -8.10 -3.91 -11.85
CA ILE A 127 -9.21 -3.57 -10.94
C ILE A 127 -10.20 -2.59 -11.57
N PHE A 128 -9.71 -1.64 -12.38
CA PHE A 128 -10.58 -0.72 -13.12
C PHE A 128 -11.27 -1.38 -14.31
N LYS A 129 -10.64 -2.35 -14.96
CA LYS A 129 -11.33 -3.22 -15.93
C LYS A 129 -12.49 -3.94 -15.25
N TYR A 130 -12.25 -4.56 -14.09
CA TYR A 130 -13.33 -5.24 -13.35
C TYR A 130 -14.44 -4.27 -12.94
N ARG A 131 -14.10 -3.13 -12.34
CA ARG A 131 -15.04 -2.04 -11.99
C ARG A 131 -15.91 -1.65 -13.17
N THR A 132 -15.31 -1.48 -14.34
CA THR A 132 -16.03 -1.10 -15.57
C THR A 132 -17.02 -2.18 -15.98
N LEU A 133 -16.64 -3.46 -15.91
CA LEU A 133 -17.54 -4.58 -16.24
C LEU A 133 -18.75 -4.62 -15.31
N VAL A 134 -18.53 -4.57 -13.99
CA VAL A 134 -19.63 -4.65 -13.02
C VAL A 134 -20.50 -3.39 -13.01
N HIS A 135 -19.92 -2.23 -13.30
CA HIS A 135 -20.69 -1.00 -13.47
C HIS A 135 -21.62 -1.07 -14.69
N LYS A 136 -21.15 -1.62 -15.81
CA LYS A 136 -22.00 -1.87 -16.99
C LYS A 136 -23.14 -2.83 -16.69
N LEU A 137 -22.88 -3.91 -15.92
CA LEU A 137 -23.93 -4.83 -15.45
C LEU A 137 -24.98 -4.12 -14.61
N LEU A 138 -24.54 -3.32 -13.64
CA LEU A 138 -25.41 -2.54 -12.77
C LEU A 138 -26.29 -1.55 -13.56
N LEU A 139 -25.72 -0.87 -14.55
CA LEU A 139 -26.47 0.06 -15.42
C LEU A 139 -27.50 -0.66 -16.28
N ALA A 140 -27.13 -1.79 -16.89
CA ALA A 140 -28.02 -2.56 -17.76
C ALA A 140 -29.26 -3.12 -17.05
N LYS A 141 -29.18 -3.32 -15.74
CA LYS A 141 -30.25 -3.91 -14.92
C LYS A 141 -30.70 -3.00 -13.77
N LYS A 142 -30.47 -1.68 -13.88
CA LYS A 142 -30.73 -0.68 -12.82
C LYS A 142 -32.14 -0.75 -12.19
N ASN A 143 -33.15 -1.07 -13.00
CA ASN A 143 -34.55 -1.11 -12.58
C ASN A 143 -35.05 -2.54 -12.28
N ASN A 144 -34.19 -3.55 -12.32
CA ASN A 144 -34.56 -4.91 -11.98
C ASN A 144 -34.66 -5.05 -10.44
N PRO A 145 -35.81 -5.47 -9.89
CA PRO A 145 -35.98 -5.66 -8.45
C PRO A 145 -35.24 -6.88 -7.90
N ASP A 146 -34.83 -7.82 -8.76
CA ASP A 146 -34.15 -9.05 -8.36
C ASP A 146 -32.74 -8.76 -7.83
N GLU A 147 -32.43 -9.32 -6.68
CA GLU A 147 -31.11 -9.20 -6.08
C GLU A 147 -30.05 -9.99 -6.87
N LYS A 148 -30.45 -11.16 -7.40
CA LYS A 148 -29.62 -12.10 -8.16
C LYS A 148 -30.08 -12.12 -9.62
N ILE A 149 -29.23 -11.65 -10.52
CA ILE A 149 -29.58 -11.47 -11.92
C ILE A 149 -28.68 -12.30 -12.81
N MET A 150 -29.29 -13.05 -13.74
CA MET A 150 -28.56 -13.89 -14.69
C MET A 150 -27.68 -13.06 -15.62
N ILE A 151 -26.48 -13.58 -15.91
CA ILE A 151 -25.58 -13.04 -16.92
C ILE A 151 -25.86 -13.74 -18.25
N ASP A 152 -26.53 -13.02 -19.16
CA ASP A 152 -26.92 -13.55 -20.48
C ASP A 152 -25.70 -13.97 -21.33
N LYS A 153 -24.56 -13.27 -21.17
CA LYS A 153 -23.34 -13.49 -21.95
C LYS A 153 -22.27 -14.19 -21.12
N ARG A 154 -22.08 -15.50 -21.33
CA ARG A 154 -21.08 -16.31 -20.60
C ARG A 154 -19.64 -15.80 -20.72
N GLU A 155 -19.27 -15.22 -21.87
CA GLU A 155 -17.95 -14.62 -22.07
C GLU A 155 -17.65 -13.49 -21.07
N LEU A 156 -18.69 -12.80 -20.58
CA LEU A 156 -18.53 -11.79 -19.54
C LEU A 156 -18.13 -12.43 -18.20
N ALA A 157 -18.77 -13.54 -17.83
CA ALA A 157 -18.46 -14.27 -16.60
C ALA A 157 -17.04 -14.86 -16.66
N LYS A 158 -16.64 -15.47 -17.78
CA LYS A 158 -15.26 -15.94 -17.99
C LYS A 158 -14.24 -14.80 -17.81
N ARG A 159 -14.51 -13.64 -18.42
CA ARG A 159 -13.64 -12.48 -18.31
C ARG A 159 -13.53 -11.93 -16.87
N MET A 160 -14.62 -12.00 -16.09
CA MET A 160 -14.58 -11.66 -14.67
C MET A 160 -13.66 -12.60 -13.88
N ILE A 161 -13.72 -13.91 -14.15
CA ILE A 161 -12.87 -14.94 -13.54
C ILE A 161 -11.40 -14.74 -13.93
N GLU A 162 -11.12 -14.50 -15.22
CA GLU A 162 -9.76 -14.24 -15.72
C GLU A 162 -9.14 -13.01 -15.06
N ILE A 163 -9.92 -11.94 -14.86
CA ILE A 163 -9.44 -10.75 -14.16
C ILE A 163 -9.11 -11.07 -12.69
N HIS A 164 -9.96 -11.85 -12.00
CA HIS A 164 -9.68 -12.30 -10.62
C HIS A 164 -8.37 -13.09 -10.52
N GLN A 165 -8.17 -14.05 -11.42
CA GLN A 165 -6.96 -14.86 -11.47
C GLN A 165 -5.72 -14.00 -11.77
N SER A 166 -5.81 -13.11 -12.75
CA SER A 166 -4.74 -12.19 -13.12
C SER A 166 -4.36 -11.25 -11.97
N LEU A 167 -5.35 -10.68 -11.26
CA LEU A 167 -5.14 -9.86 -10.08
C LEU A 167 -4.41 -10.62 -8.99
N SER A 168 -4.87 -11.84 -8.69
CA SER A 168 -4.27 -12.68 -7.65
C SER A 168 -2.81 -13.01 -7.95
N ILE A 169 -2.47 -13.27 -9.22
CA ILE A 169 -1.09 -13.50 -9.65
C ILE A 169 -0.26 -12.22 -9.52
N GLN A 170 -0.77 -11.08 -9.99
CA GLN A 170 -0.02 -9.82 -9.97
C GLN A 170 0.26 -9.34 -8.54
N ILE A 171 -0.73 -9.41 -7.64
CA ILE A 171 -0.55 -9.03 -6.23
C ILE A 171 0.54 -9.87 -5.56
N ARG A 172 0.59 -11.18 -5.83
CA ARG A 172 1.64 -12.05 -5.29
C ARG A 172 3.03 -11.69 -5.81
N LYS A 173 3.14 -11.34 -7.10
CA LYS A 173 4.39 -10.88 -7.71
C LYS A 173 4.84 -9.55 -7.10
N ASP A 174 3.92 -8.62 -6.86
CA ASP A 174 4.26 -7.30 -6.33
C ASP A 174 4.67 -7.36 -4.84
N ILE A 175 4.15 -8.33 -4.06
CA ILE A 175 4.52 -8.56 -2.65
C ILE A 175 5.84 -9.34 -2.51
N ASN A 176 6.07 -10.33 -3.39
CA ASN A 176 7.29 -11.13 -3.45
C ASN A 176 8.03 -10.83 -4.77
N PRO A 177 8.65 -9.65 -4.91
CA PRO A 177 9.32 -9.24 -6.15
C PRO A 177 10.51 -10.14 -6.51
#